data_AF-A0A3S5WGK7-F1
#
_entry.id   AF-A0A3S5WGK7-F1
#
_cell.length_a   1.000
_cell.length_b   1.000
_cell.length_c   1.000
_cell.angle_alpha   90.00
_cell.angle_beta   90.00
_cell.angle_gamma   90.00
#
_symmetry.space_group_name_H-M   'P 1'
#
loop_
_entity.id
_entity.type
_entity.pdbx_description
1 polymer ?
#
loop_
_entity_poly.entity_id
_entity_poly.type
_entity_poly.pdbx_seq_one_letter_code
_entity_poly.pdbx_strand_id
1 'polypeptide(L)'
;MKKKKRRGDSVAWQCCCCCMLVLVLLHDVASRIRDDIEKEDAFRGLCSMVRANPTGALNSLAYMCKAIASWHEIRSEDLHNEVCQVLNGYKQMLRNGVWEQCMSSLEPNEKAKLSKYQV
;
A
#
# COMPACT_ATOMS: atom_id res chain seq x y z
N MET A 1 19.55 -18.42 -21.06
CA MET A 1 18.96 -18.76 -19.75
C MET A 1 17.50 -18.35 -19.69
N LYS A 2 16.57 -19.32 -19.65
CA LYS A 2 15.12 -19.05 -19.50
C LYS A 2 14.82 -18.83 -18.02
N LYS A 3 14.44 -17.60 -17.61
CA LYS A 3 13.97 -17.33 -16.25
C LYS A 3 12.66 -18.09 -16.03
N LYS A 4 12.73 -19.15 -15.23
CA LYS A 4 11.63 -20.01 -14.81
C LYS A 4 10.64 -19.17 -13.99
N LYS A 5 9.56 -18.69 -14.62
CA LYS A 5 8.42 -18.03 -13.97
C LYS A 5 7.74 -19.07 -13.06
N ARG A 6 8.10 -19.07 -11.76
CA ARG A 6 7.40 -19.87 -10.74
C ARG A 6 5.99 -19.31 -10.58
N ARG A 7 4.98 -20.10 -10.99
CA ARG A 7 3.55 -19.80 -10.81
C ARG A 7 3.07 -19.88 -9.36
N GLY A 8 3.94 -20.23 -8.41
CA GLY A 8 3.61 -20.34 -6.98
C GLY A 8 3.91 -19.10 -6.14
N ASP A 9 4.64 -18.11 -6.67
CA ASP A 9 5.08 -16.96 -5.87
C ASP A 9 3.92 -15.95 -5.66
N SER A 10 2.98 -15.81 -6.61
CA SER A 10 1.90 -14.82 -6.50
C SER A 10 0.99 -15.03 -5.28
N VAL A 11 0.72 -16.29 -4.89
CA VAL A 11 -0.14 -16.61 -3.73
C VAL A 11 0.59 -16.43 -2.40
N ALA A 12 1.89 -16.71 -2.33
CA ALA A 12 2.70 -16.45 -1.13
C ALA A 12 2.86 -14.94 -0.88
N TRP A 13 3.01 -14.16 -1.96
CA TRP A 13 3.06 -12.69 -1.89
C TRP A 13 1.71 -12.09 -1.48
N GLN A 14 0.60 -12.63 -2.00
CA GLN A 14 -0.73 -12.18 -1.58
C GLN A 14 -1.01 -12.55 -0.12
N CYS A 15 -0.46 -13.67 0.38
CA CYS A 15 -0.55 -14.03 1.79
C CYS A 15 0.33 -13.14 2.69
N CYS A 16 1.53 -12.75 2.27
CA CYS A 16 2.38 -11.79 3.02
C CYS A 16 1.83 -10.36 3.01
N CYS A 17 1.38 -9.86 1.85
CA CYS A 17 0.72 -8.55 1.77
C CYS A 17 -0.61 -8.54 2.52
N CYS A 18 -1.45 -9.60 2.41
CA CYS A 18 -2.67 -9.69 3.20
C CYS A 18 -2.39 -9.83 4.69
N CYS A 19 -1.40 -10.61 5.15
CA CYS A 19 -1.06 -10.67 6.57
C CYS A 19 -0.58 -9.31 7.11
N MET A 20 0.26 -8.58 6.38
CA MET A 20 0.68 -7.23 6.79
C MET A 20 -0.46 -6.21 6.74
N LEU A 21 -1.33 -6.26 5.72
CA LEU A 21 -2.48 -5.36 5.61
C LEU A 21 -3.56 -5.68 6.66
N VAL A 22 -3.78 -6.95 6.98
CA VAL A 22 -4.70 -7.40 8.02
C VAL A 22 -4.15 -7.04 9.41
N LEU A 23 -2.83 -7.10 9.64
CA LEU A 23 -2.21 -6.57 10.86
C LEU A 23 -2.34 -5.04 10.94
N VAL A 24 -2.08 -4.29 9.88
CA VAL A 24 -2.18 -2.82 9.89
C VAL A 24 -3.65 -2.34 10.01
N LEU A 25 -4.62 -3.10 9.51
CA LEU A 25 -6.05 -2.76 9.56
C LEU A 25 -6.77 -3.30 10.81
N LEU A 26 -6.37 -4.45 11.39
CA LEU A 26 -6.93 -4.95 12.66
C LEU A 26 -6.26 -4.35 13.90
N HIS A 27 -5.05 -3.79 13.79
CA HIS A 27 -4.30 -3.24 14.93
C HIS A 27 -4.57 -1.74 15.17
N ASP A 28 -5.38 -1.07 14.34
CA ASP A 28 -5.84 0.31 14.58
C ASP A 28 -6.67 0.41 15.88
N VAL A 29 -7.27 -0.69 16.35
CA VAL A 29 -8.00 -0.75 17.62
C VAL A 29 -7.11 -1.04 18.85
N ALA A 30 -5.92 -1.63 18.67
CA ALA A 30 -5.15 -2.18 19.79
C ALA A 30 -4.09 -1.25 20.39
N SER A 31 -3.66 -0.20 19.67
CA SER A 31 -2.54 0.62 20.14
C SER A 31 -2.73 2.12 19.86
N ARG A 32 -3.49 2.77 20.73
CA ARG A 32 -3.24 4.18 21.06
C ARG A 32 -1.79 4.32 21.57
N ILE A 33 -0.83 4.62 20.68
CA ILE A 33 0.52 5.12 21.02
C ILE A 33 1.52 3.99 21.42
N ARG A 34 2.53 3.67 20.57
CA ARG A 34 3.96 3.73 20.96
C ARG A 34 5.06 3.30 19.98
N ASP A 35 4.81 2.53 18.91
CA ASP A 35 5.89 2.21 17.95
C ASP A 35 5.64 2.81 16.58
N ASP A 36 5.70 4.15 16.52
CA ASP A 36 5.72 4.89 15.25
C ASP A 36 6.88 4.39 14.36
N ILE A 37 8.01 3.99 14.97
CA ILE A 37 9.18 3.46 14.27
C ILE A 37 8.89 2.10 13.62
N GLU A 38 8.36 1.12 14.36
CA GLU A 38 8.06 -0.21 13.78
C GLU A 38 6.98 -0.12 12.70
N LYS A 39 5.99 0.77 12.89
CA LYS A 39 4.97 1.05 11.88
C LYS A 39 5.58 1.66 10.62
N GLU A 40 6.49 2.64 10.77
CA GLU A 40 7.20 3.24 9.64
C GLU A 40 8.06 2.21 8.90
N ASP A 41 8.81 1.38 9.62
CA ASP A 41 9.65 0.32 9.03
C ASP A 41 8.82 -0.75 8.30
N ALA A 42 7.67 -1.14 8.87
CA ALA A 42 6.75 -2.05 8.19
C ALA A 42 6.22 -1.47 6.89
N PHE A 43 5.89 -0.17 6.86
CA PHE A 43 5.43 0.52 5.65
C PHE A 43 6.54 0.68 4.61
N ARG A 44 7.79 0.93 5.02
CA ARG A 44 8.95 0.90 4.12
C ARG A 44 9.13 -0.48 3.50
N GLY A 45 9.02 -1.54 4.32
CA GLY A 45 9.02 -2.92 3.85
C GLY A 45 7.93 -3.20 2.82
N LEU A 46 6.70 -2.77 3.10
CA LEU A 46 5.58 -2.87 2.16
C LEU A 46 5.85 -2.14 0.84
N CYS A 47 6.34 -0.90 0.89
CA CYS A 47 6.67 -0.12 -0.32
C CYS A 47 7.74 -0.82 -1.16
N SER A 48 8.78 -1.36 -0.52
CA SER A 48 9.84 -2.12 -1.18
C SER A 48 9.32 -3.40 -1.85
N MET A 49 8.47 -4.15 -1.15
CA MET A 49 7.81 -5.35 -1.69
C MET A 49 6.95 -5.03 -2.91
N VAL A 50 6.15 -3.97 -2.82
CA VAL A 50 5.29 -3.52 -3.91
C VAL A 50 6.11 -3.10 -5.13
N ARG A 51 7.20 -2.35 -4.95
CA ARG A 51 8.11 -2.00 -6.06
C ARG A 51 8.76 -3.21 -6.71
N ALA A 52 9.06 -4.25 -5.94
CA ALA A 52 9.64 -5.48 -6.48
C ALA A 52 8.64 -6.27 -7.36
N ASN A 53 7.33 -6.19 -7.08
CA ASN A 53 6.29 -6.84 -7.88
C ASN A 53 4.94 -6.07 -7.85
N PRO A 54 4.84 -4.94 -8.57
CA PRO A 54 3.65 -4.09 -8.51
C PRO A 54 2.41 -4.80 -9.07
N THR A 55 2.61 -5.64 -10.09
CA THR A 55 1.53 -6.44 -10.70
C THR A 55 0.93 -7.48 -9.75
N GLY A 56 1.74 -8.06 -8.86
CA GLY A 56 1.26 -9.05 -7.89
C GLY A 56 0.45 -8.42 -6.76
N ALA A 57 0.73 -7.15 -6.42
CA ALA A 57 0.04 -6.40 -5.38
C ALA A 57 -1.19 -5.61 -5.89
N LEU A 58 -1.52 -5.69 -7.18
CA LEU A 58 -2.66 -4.98 -7.78
C LEU A 58 -4.00 -5.28 -7.09
N ASN A 59 -4.27 -6.55 -6.81
CA ASN A 59 -5.50 -6.96 -6.12
C ASN A 59 -5.57 -6.43 -4.67
N SER A 60 -4.43 -6.03 -4.11
CA SER A 60 -4.31 -5.48 -2.76
C SER A 60 -4.25 -3.94 -2.76
N LEU A 61 -4.32 -3.28 -3.92
CA LEU A 61 -4.17 -1.82 -4.03
C LEU A 61 -5.18 -1.05 -3.18
N ALA A 62 -6.45 -1.44 -3.24
CA ALA A 62 -7.49 -0.80 -2.43
C ALA A 62 -7.18 -0.88 -0.93
N TYR A 63 -6.71 -2.05 -0.44
CA TYR A 63 -6.31 -2.22 0.95
C TYR A 63 -5.08 -1.39 1.32
N MET A 64 -4.10 -1.27 0.41
CA MET A 64 -2.95 -0.39 0.61
C MET A 64 -3.38 1.08 0.71
N CYS A 65 -4.27 1.54 -0.15
CA CYS A 65 -4.81 2.90 -0.10
C CYS A 65 -5.54 3.16 1.23
N LYS A 66 -6.32 2.19 1.72
CA LYS A 66 -6.96 2.26 3.05
C LYS A 66 -5.93 2.31 4.18
N ALA A 67 -4.88 1.50 4.11
CA ALA A 67 -3.81 1.49 5.09
C ALA A 67 -3.01 2.81 5.10
N ILE A 68 -2.77 3.43 3.94
CA ILE A 68 -2.14 4.76 3.85
C ILE A 68 -3.09 5.83 4.42
N ALA A 69 -4.38 5.75 4.11
CA ALA A 69 -5.39 6.64 4.65
C ALA A 69 -5.64 6.44 6.16
N SER A 70 -5.25 5.32 6.78
CA SER A 70 -5.38 5.17 8.24
C SER A 70 -4.37 6.03 9.01
N TRP A 71 -3.27 6.45 8.38
CA TRP A 71 -2.31 7.36 9.01
C TRP A 71 -2.97 8.71 9.37
N HIS A 72 -2.70 9.17 10.59
CA HIS A 72 -3.10 10.50 11.03
C HIS A 72 -2.12 11.55 10.48
N GLU A 73 -0.82 11.30 10.66
CA GLU A 73 0.29 12.10 10.17
C GLU A 73 1.49 11.17 9.92
N ILE A 74 2.12 11.26 8.74
CA ILE A 74 3.41 10.63 8.47
C ILE A 74 4.48 11.70 8.73
N ARG A 75 5.31 11.51 9.76
CA ARG A 75 6.36 12.47 10.13
C ARG A 75 7.64 12.27 9.34
N SER A 76 7.95 11.03 8.95
CA SER A 76 9.10 10.73 8.11
C SER A 76 8.86 11.18 6.66
N GLU A 77 9.63 12.19 6.22
CA GLU A 77 9.62 12.65 4.83
C GLU A 77 10.01 11.54 3.85
N ASP A 78 10.97 10.69 4.21
CA ASP A 78 11.37 9.55 3.39
C ASP A 78 10.20 8.59 3.18
N LEU A 79 9.48 8.21 4.25
CA LEU A 79 8.33 7.32 4.10
C LEU A 79 7.22 7.98 3.28
N HIS A 80 6.98 9.28 3.49
CA HIS A 80 6.04 10.04 2.67
C HIS A 80 6.39 9.96 1.19
N ASN A 81 7.66 10.20 0.84
CA ASN A 81 8.17 10.12 -0.53
C ASN A 81 8.04 8.72 -1.12
N GLU A 82 8.33 7.69 -0.33
CA GLU A 82 8.20 6.28 -0.72
C GLU A 82 6.75 5.91 -1.05
N VAL A 83 5.80 6.33 -0.21
CA VAL A 83 4.36 6.14 -0.42
C VAL A 83 3.89 6.90 -1.67
N CYS A 84 4.31 8.16 -1.83
CA CYS A 84 4.02 8.96 -3.03
C CYS A 84 4.51 8.27 -4.30
N GLN A 85 5.74 7.74 -4.32
CA GLN A 85 6.29 7.04 -5.48
C GLN A 85 5.49 5.78 -5.81
N VAL A 86 5.09 4.99 -4.81
CA VAL A 86 4.29 3.78 -5.02
C VAL A 86 2.92 4.12 -5.60
N LEU A 87 2.20 5.08 -5.02
CA LEU A 87 0.87 5.47 -5.49
C LEU A 87 0.92 6.07 -6.91
N ASN A 88 1.88 6.96 -7.18
CA ASN A 88 2.07 7.51 -8.52
C ASN A 88 2.47 6.43 -9.53
N GLY A 89 3.30 5.46 -9.13
CA GLY A 89 3.63 4.30 -9.96
C GLY A 89 2.38 3.50 -10.36
N TYR A 90 1.48 3.25 -9.41
CA TYR A 90 0.19 2.60 -9.71
C TYR A 90 -0.71 3.46 -10.60
N LYS A 91 -0.84 4.75 -10.34
CA LYS A 91 -1.62 5.67 -11.18
C LYS A 91 -1.13 5.68 -12.63
N GLN A 92 0.18 5.68 -12.86
CA GLN A 92 0.77 5.66 -14.20
C GLN A 92 0.60 4.30 -14.91
N MET A 93 0.65 3.21 -14.14
CA MET A 93 0.51 1.84 -14.63
C MET A 93 -0.96 1.49 -14.93
N LEU A 94 -1.88 1.92 -14.07
CA LEU A 94 -3.32 1.69 -14.15
C LEU A 94 -3.99 2.77 -15.00
N ARG A 95 -3.81 2.65 -16.31
CA ARG A 95 -4.46 3.52 -17.29
C ARG A 95 -5.91 3.10 -17.55
N ASN A 96 -6.63 3.90 -18.34
CA ASN A 96 -7.97 3.60 -18.85
C ASN A 96 -9.08 3.50 -17.77
N GLY A 97 -9.00 4.27 -16.69
CA GLY A 97 -10.08 4.32 -15.69
C GLY A 97 -9.95 3.29 -14.55
N VAL A 98 -8.96 2.38 -14.61
CA VAL A 98 -8.81 1.33 -13.59
C VAL A 98 -8.38 1.92 -12.24
N TRP A 99 -7.50 2.93 -12.27
CA TRP A 99 -7.13 3.70 -11.08
C TRP A 99 -8.35 4.39 -10.46
N GLU A 100 -9.16 5.04 -11.29
CA GLU A 100 -10.35 5.78 -10.89
C GLU A 100 -11.43 4.86 -10.31
N GLN A 101 -11.57 3.65 -10.86
CA GLN A 101 -12.45 2.62 -10.29
C GLN A 101 -11.95 2.15 -8.93
N CYS A 102 -10.64 1.95 -8.77
CA CYS A 102 -10.03 1.62 -7.48
C CYS A 102 -10.27 2.74 -6.46
N MET A 103 -10.01 4.00 -6.84
CA MET A 103 -10.27 5.15 -5.99
C MET A 103 -11.76 5.25 -5.65
N SER A 104 -12.65 4.99 -6.60
CA SER A 104 -14.11 5.06 -6.37
C SER A 104 -14.58 4.09 -5.28
N SER A 105 -13.93 2.94 -5.12
CA SER A 105 -14.21 1.93 -4.08
C SER A 105 -13.82 2.36 -2.65
N LEU A 106 -13.09 3.47 -2.51
CA LEU A 106 -12.67 4.02 -1.22
C LEU A 106 -13.74 4.95 -0.63
N GLU A 107 -13.77 5.02 0.70
CA GLU A 107 -14.64 5.92 1.44
C GLU A 107 -14.24 7.40 1.21
N PRO A 108 -15.17 8.36 1.35
CA PRO A 108 -14.88 9.78 1.14
C PRO A 108 -13.73 10.31 2.02
N ASN A 109 -13.65 9.85 3.28
CA ASN A 109 -12.58 10.22 4.20
C ASN A 109 -11.21 9.69 3.75
N GLU A 110 -11.17 8.50 3.16
CA GLU A 110 -9.93 7.90 2.66
C GLU A 110 -9.41 8.69 1.46
N LYS A 111 -10.29 9.04 0.51
CA LYS A 111 -9.98 9.89 -0.64
C LYS A 111 -9.43 11.26 -0.22
N ALA A 112 -10.06 11.89 0.78
CA ALA A 112 -9.63 13.18 1.30
C ALA A 112 -8.24 13.14 1.98
N LYS A 113 -7.86 12.00 2.55
CA LYS A 113 -6.49 11.82 3.06
C LYS A 113 -5.49 11.51 1.97
N LEU A 114 -5.87 10.71 0.98
CA LEU A 114 -5.01 10.36 -0.15
C LEU A 114 -4.69 11.56 -1.05
N SER A 115 -5.58 12.55 -1.15
CA SER A 115 -5.34 13.78 -1.92
C SER A 115 -4.11 14.57 -1.43
N LYS A 116 -3.71 14.40 -0.16
CA LYS A 116 -2.49 15.00 0.41
C LYS A 116 -1.21 14.50 -0.27
N TYR A 117 -1.25 13.31 -0.88
CA TYR A 117 -0.11 12.70 -1.58
C TYR A 117 -0.11 13.03 -3.09
N GLN A 118 -0.96 13.99 -3.52
CA GLN A 118 -1.09 14.48 -4.91
C GLN A 118 -1.31 13.38 -5.96
N VAL A 119 -2.00 12.31 -5.56
CA VAL A 119 -2.36 11.16 -6.42
C VAL A 119 -3.80 11.23 -6.91
#